data_AF-A0A9D1SPP6-F1
#
_entry.id   AF-A0A9D1SPP6-F1
#
_cell.length_a   1.000
_cell.length_b   1.000
_cell.length_c   1.000
_cell.angle_alpha   90.00
_cell.angle_beta   90.00
_cell.angle_gamma   90.00
#
_symmetry.space_group_name_H-M   'P 1'
#
loop_
_entity.id
_entity.type
_entity.pdbx_description
1 polymer ?
#
loop_
_entity_poly.entity_id
_entity_poly.type
_entity_poly.pdbx_seq_one_letter_code
_entity_poly.pdbx_strand_id
1 'polypeptide(L)'
;MYTEPDFVLACFKKAFSEKFGSVGEISVRKAEKSPHHIITVKFHETAWRIGSSLERNVAYVKIGGKSEYIAFQPQNKTILENAAIPFTTVKSSPLLRVPLDVFENTNQDTLHRICAEILMNSCSFPAFGCCARFNECKESKMCTHPDQIYAKSCQFKKLMGVK
;
A
#
# COMPACT_ATOMS: atom_id res chain seq x y z
N MET A 1 0.30 7.33 -26.37
CA MET A 1 -0.89 7.70 -25.59
C MET A 1 -1.18 6.55 -24.65
N TYR A 2 -0.77 6.69 -23.40
CA TYR A 2 -1.13 5.74 -22.35
C TYR A 2 -2.60 5.92 -22.03
N THR A 3 -3.35 4.84 -21.80
CA THR A 3 -4.66 5.00 -21.18
C THR A 3 -4.40 5.48 -19.76
N GLU A 4 -5.16 6.44 -19.23
CA GLU A 4 -4.90 7.07 -17.92
C GLU A 4 -4.72 6.12 -16.70
N PRO A 5 -5.22 4.86 -16.65
CA PRO A 5 -4.83 3.97 -15.56
C PRO A 5 -3.37 3.53 -15.62
N ASP A 6 -2.70 3.65 -16.77
CA ASP A 6 -1.35 3.16 -16.99
C ASP A 6 -0.28 4.00 -16.29
N PHE A 7 -0.45 5.33 -16.21
CA PHE A 7 0.49 6.20 -15.47
C PHE A 7 0.47 5.89 -13.98
N VAL A 8 -0.74 5.84 -13.41
CA VAL A 8 -0.95 5.51 -12.00
C VAL A 8 -0.39 4.11 -11.71
N LEU A 9 -0.70 3.13 -12.57
CA LEU A 9 -0.16 1.78 -12.45
C LEU A 9 1.37 1.76 -12.58
N ALA A 10 1.98 2.56 -13.45
CA ALA A 10 3.42 2.65 -13.60
C ALA A 10 4.10 3.18 -12.33
N CYS A 11 3.51 4.18 -11.67
CA CYS A 11 4.02 4.72 -10.40
C CYS A 11 4.04 3.64 -9.32
N PHE A 12 2.92 2.91 -9.17
CA PHE A 12 2.81 1.82 -8.22
C PHE A 12 3.71 0.62 -8.60
N LYS A 13 3.85 0.30 -9.89
CA LYS A 13 4.77 -0.75 -10.38
C LYS A 13 6.22 -0.45 -10.03
N LYS A 14 6.68 0.78 -10.23
CA LYS A 14 8.04 1.20 -9.88
C LYS A 14 8.28 1.08 -8.37
N ALA A 15 7.37 1.63 -7.55
CA ALA A 15 7.46 1.54 -6.10
C ALA A 15 7.40 0.08 -5.60
N PHE A 16 6.61 -0.76 -6.28
CA PHE A 16 6.51 -2.18 -5.97
C PHE A 16 7.78 -2.94 -6.34
N SER A 17 8.34 -2.76 -7.53
CA SER A 17 9.53 -3.49 -7.99
C SER A 17 10.73 -3.24 -7.08
N GLU A 18 10.91 -2.01 -6.60
CA GLU A 18 12.03 -1.64 -5.74
C GLU A 18 11.93 -2.23 -4.32
N LYS A 19 10.72 -2.42 -3.79
CA LYS A 19 10.51 -2.91 -2.40
C LYS A 19 10.08 -4.36 -2.29
N PHE A 20 9.42 -4.89 -3.32
CA PHE A 20 8.65 -6.13 -3.26
C PHE A 20 8.72 -6.98 -4.53
N GLY A 21 9.53 -6.60 -5.53
CA GLY A 21 9.53 -7.26 -6.85
C GLY A 21 9.77 -8.77 -6.83
N SER A 22 10.41 -9.31 -5.79
CA SER A 22 10.67 -10.75 -5.63
C SER A 22 9.60 -11.52 -4.85
N VAL A 23 8.64 -10.84 -4.23
CA VAL A 23 7.71 -11.43 -3.25
C VAL A 23 6.26 -11.38 -3.68
N GLY A 24 5.97 -10.89 -4.89
CA GLY A 24 4.63 -10.89 -5.45
C GLY A 24 4.55 -10.13 -6.78
N GLU A 25 3.33 -9.82 -7.16
CA GLU A 25 2.99 -9.11 -8.38
C GLU A 25 1.99 -7.99 -8.09
N ILE A 26 2.04 -6.95 -8.91
CA ILE A 26 1.07 -5.86 -8.87
C ILE A 26 0.30 -5.82 -10.18
N SER A 27 -1.02 -5.70 -10.07
CA SER A 27 -1.94 -5.72 -11.20
C SER A 27 -3.04 -4.68 -11.04
N VAL A 28 -3.74 -4.43 -12.14
CA VAL A 28 -4.95 -3.61 -12.16
C VAL A 28 -6.11 -4.47 -12.63
N ARG A 29 -7.27 -4.33 -11.99
CA ARG A 29 -8.51 -4.98 -12.44
C ARG A 29 -9.68 -4.02 -12.42
N LYS A 30 -10.62 -4.18 -13.33
CA LYS A 30 -11.87 -3.41 -13.31
C LYS A 30 -12.82 -3.99 -12.27
N ALA A 31 -13.45 -3.13 -11.46
CA ALA A 31 -14.48 -3.57 -10.52
C ALA A 31 -15.76 -3.95 -11.26
N GLU A 32 -16.40 -5.07 -10.88
CA GLU A 32 -17.60 -5.58 -11.58
C GLU A 32 -18.82 -4.66 -11.48
N LYS A 33 -19.02 -4.02 -10.32
CA LYS A 33 -20.20 -3.19 -10.01
C LYS A 33 -19.84 -1.74 -9.70
N SER A 34 -18.68 -1.28 -10.16
CA SER A 34 -18.16 0.04 -9.83
C SER A 34 -17.39 0.63 -11.00
N PRO A 35 -17.42 1.96 -11.22
CA PRO A 35 -16.63 2.59 -12.28
C PRO A 35 -15.12 2.62 -11.98
N HIS A 36 -14.66 1.96 -10.92
CA HIS A 36 -13.27 1.99 -10.48
C HIS A 36 -12.46 0.86 -11.12
N HIS A 37 -11.24 1.19 -11.51
CA HIS A 37 -10.13 0.27 -11.61
C HIS A 37 -9.49 0.12 -10.23
N ILE A 38 -9.11 -1.08 -9.85
CA ILE A 38 -8.52 -1.39 -8.55
C ILE A 38 -7.08 -1.81 -8.78
N ILE A 39 -6.16 -1.11 -8.13
CA ILE A 39 -4.75 -1.50 -8.06
C ILE A 39 -4.63 -2.51 -6.94
N THR A 40 -4.12 -3.69 -7.27
CA THR A 40 -4.04 -4.82 -6.37
C THR A 40 -2.62 -5.36 -6.34
N VAL A 41 -2.17 -5.77 -5.15
CA VAL A 41 -0.96 -6.56 -4.99
C VAL A 41 -1.32 -7.98 -4.59
N LYS A 42 -0.70 -8.95 -5.25
CA LYS A 42 -0.79 -10.37 -4.93
C LYS A 42 0.58 -10.90 -4.52
N PHE A 43 0.73 -11.31 -3.27
CA PHE A 43 1.97 -11.88 -2.75
C PHE A 43 2.11 -13.37 -3.11
N HIS A 44 3.37 -13.81 -3.23
CA HIS A 44 3.69 -15.23 -3.25
C HIS A 44 3.37 -15.85 -1.89
N GLU A 45 2.79 -17.05 -1.95
CA GLU A 45 2.48 -17.84 -0.77
C GLU A 45 3.76 -18.22 -0.01
N THR A 46 3.68 -18.14 1.31
CA THR A 46 4.71 -18.60 2.23
C THR A 46 4.05 -19.30 3.40
N ALA A 47 4.84 -19.94 4.27
CA ALA A 47 4.35 -20.50 5.53
C ALA A 47 3.62 -19.47 6.43
N TRP A 48 3.81 -18.16 6.19
CA TRP A 48 3.24 -17.08 6.99
C TRP A 48 2.21 -16.22 6.24
N ARG A 49 2.15 -16.35 4.91
CA ARG A 49 1.23 -15.62 4.04
C ARG A 49 0.42 -16.64 3.26
N ILE A 50 -0.80 -16.89 3.72
CA ILE A 50 -1.74 -17.84 3.12
C ILE A 50 -3.15 -17.24 2.98
N GLY A 51 -3.95 -17.81 2.08
CA GLY A 51 -5.36 -17.48 1.92
C GLY A 51 -5.62 -16.00 1.63
N SER A 52 -6.56 -15.39 2.35
CA SER A 52 -6.99 -14.00 2.13
C SER A 52 -5.90 -12.97 2.40
N SER A 53 -4.75 -13.35 2.95
CA SER A 53 -3.60 -12.45 3.16
C SER A 53 -2.77 -12.18 1.91
N LEU A 54 -2.96 -12.98 0.86
CA LEU A 54 -2.18 -12.91 -0.37
C LEU A 54 -2.56 -11.73 -1.26
N GLU A 55 -3.81 -11.28 -1.22
CA GLU A 55 -4.30 -10.20 -2.08
C GLU A 55 -4.66 -8.96 -1.27
N ARG A 56 -4.19 -7.79 -1.72
CA ARG A 56 -4.46 -6.50 -1.08
C ARG A 56 -4.83 -5.45 -2.11
N ASN A 57 -5.97 -4.78 -1.88
CA ASN A 57 -6.32 -3.58 -2.63
C ASN A 57 -5.49 -2.40 -2.12
N VAL A 58 -4.81 -1.72 -3.03
CA VAL A 58 -3.91 -0.60 -2.73
C VAL A 58 -4.61 0.73 -2.98
N ALA A 59 -5.24 0.86 -4.15
CA ALA A 59 -5.90 2.08 -4.57
C ALA A 59 -7.06 1.80 -5.52
N TYR A 60 -7.96 2.78 -5.64
CA TYR A 60 -9.12 2.75 -6.52
C TYR A 60 -9.04 3.94 -7.47
N VAL A 61 -8.94 3.70 -8.77
CA VAL A 61 -8.81 4.73 -9.79
C VAL A 61 -10.14 4.84 -10.54
N LYS A 62 -10.76 6.01 -10.50
CA LYS A 62 -11.95 6.30 -11.31
C LYS A 62 -11.54 7.20 -12.46
N ILE A 63 -11.88 6.76 -13.66
CA ILE A 63 -11.57 7.44 -14.92
C ILE A 63 -12.89 7.66 -15.68
N GLY A 64 -13.01 8.79 -16.34
CA GLY A 64 -14.20 9.25 -17.04
C GLY A 64 -15.31 9.80 -16.13
N GLY A 65 -16.30 10.40 -16.79
CA GLY A 65 -17.45 11.04 -16.15
C GLY A 65 -17.14 12.46 -15.65
N LYS A 66 -17.84 12.90 -14.60
CA LYS A 66 -17.72 14.28 -14.07
C LYS A 66 -16.52 14.53 -13.17
N SER A 67 -15.88 13.47 -12.67
CA SER A 67 -14.76 13.59 -11.72
C SER A 67 -13.89 12.35 -11.76
N GLU A 68 -12.61 12.59 -11.99
CA GLU A 68 -11.55 11.59 -12.08
C GLU A 68 -10.64 11.72 -10.88
N TYR A 69 -10.33 10.59 -10.26
CA TYR A 69 -9.55 10.57 -9.03
C TYR A 69 -8.90 9.22 -8.80
N ILE A 70 -7.82 9.24 -8.03
CA ILE A 70 -7.34 8.08 -7.29
C ILE A 70 -7.84 8.16 -5.85
N ALA A 71 -8.30 7.04 -5.31
CA ALA A 71 -8.82 6.95 -3.97
C ALA A 71 -8.06 5.92 -3.13
N PHE A 72 -7.81 6.28 -1.88
CA PHE A 72 -7.07 5.47 -0.91
C PHE A 72 -7.89 5.17 0.34
N GLN A 73 -7.52 4.10 1.04
CA GLN A 73 -8.11 3.77 2.34
C GLN A 73 -7.81 4.87 3.39
N PRO A 74 -8.70 5.08 4.38
CA PRO A 74 -8.56 6.15 5.40
C PRO A 74 -7.24 6.13 6.17
N GLN A 75 -6.67 4.93 6.37
CA GLN A 75 -5.39 4.74 7.06
C GLN A 75 -4.20 5.46 6.40
N ASN A 76 -4.34 5.89 5.14
CA ASN A 76 -3.30 6.62 4.41
C ASN A 76 -3.40 8.15 4.59
N LYS A 77 -4.30 8.64 5.43
CA LYS A 77 -4.53 10.08 5.65
C LYS A 77 -3.24 10.83 5.98
N THR A 78 -2.50 10.35 6.98
CA THR A 78 -1.25 10.99 7.44
C THR A 78 -0.17 10.99 6.35
N ILE A 79 -0.14 9.99 5.46
CA ILE A 79 0.80 9.97 4.32
C ILE A 79 0.52 11.14 3.38
N LEU A 80 -0.76 11.34 3.03
CA LEU A 80 -1.16 12.42 2.12
C LEU A 80 -0.97 13.80 2.76
N GLU A 81 -1.32 13.96 4.04
CA GLU A 81 -1.12 15.21 4.79
C GLU A 81 0.36 15.59 4.89
N ASN A 82 1.24 14.64 5.24
CA ASN A 82 2.69 14.87 5.31
C ASN A 82 3.32 15.18 3.95
N ALA A 83 2.69 14.74 2.85
CA ALA A 83 3.10 15.06 1.50
C ALA A 83 2.47 16.35 0.96
N ALA A 84 1.64 17.04 1.75
CA ALA A 84 0.86 18.20 1.35
C ALA A 84 -0.01 17.95 0.11
N ILE A 85 -0.51 16.73 -0.05
CA ILE A 85 -1.37 16.34 -1.18
C ILE A 85 -2.83 16.59 -0.80
N PRO A 86 -3.56 17.46 -1.52
CA PRO A 86 -4.96 17.71 -1.23
C PRO A 86 -5.80 16.47 -1.57
N PHE A 87 -6.71 16.13 -0.66
CA PHE A 87 -7.68 15.07 -0.86
C PHE A 87 -9.05 15.49 -0.32
N THR A 88 -10.09 14.82 -0.80
CA THR A 88 -11.47 15.00 -0.34
C THR A 88 -12.05 13.68 0.14
N THR A 89 -13.11 13.76 0.94
CA THR A 89 -13.92 12.60 1.34
C THR A 89 -15.39 12.90 1.06
N VAL A 90 -16.20 11.88 0.83
CA VAL A 90 -17.66 12.05 0.68
C VAL A 90 -18.41 11.26 1.74
N LYS A 91 -19.62 11.69 2.08
CA LYS A 91 -20.42 11.02 3.14
C LYS A 91 -20.66 9.53 2.87
N SER A 92 -20.80 9.14 1.60
CA SER A 92 -21.09 7.76 1.21
C SER A 92 -19.85 6.84 1.18
N SER A 93 -18.64 7.38 1.35
CA SER A 93 -17.42 6.58 1.26
C SER A 93 -16.29 7.25 2.01
N PRO A 94 -15.64 6.56 2.97
CA PRO A 94 -14.55 7.12 3.75
C PRO A 94 -13.23 7.20 2.95
N LEU A 95 -13.23 6.79 1.67
CA LEU A 95 -12.04 6.82 0.83
C LEU A 95 -11.55 8.26 0.62
N LEU A 96 -10.23 8.41 0.70
CA LEU A 96 -9.51 9.67 0.47
C LEU A 96 -9.31 9.85 -1.03
N ARG A 97 -9.99 10.81 -1.65
CA ARG A 97 -9.97 11.04 -3.10
C ARG A 97 -9.02 12.16 -3.45
N VAL A 98 -7.97 11.82 -4.18
CA VAL A 98 -7.02 12.77 -4.77
C VAL A 98 -7.40 12.93 -6.25
N PRO A 99 -7.71 14.15 -6.73
CA PRO A 99 -7.91 14.40 -8.15
C PRO A 99 -6.73 13.88 -9.00
N LEU A 100 -6.99 13.29 -10.17
CA LEU A 100 -5.91 12.71 -10.99
C LEU A 100 -4.92 13.76 -11.47
N ASP A 101 -5.39 14.93 -11.87
CA ASP A 101 -4.55 16.08 -12.25
C ASP A 101 -3.59 16.48 -11.13
N VAL A 102 -4.04 16.52 -9.88
CA VAL A 102 -3.17 16.78 -8.72
C VAL A 102 -2.13 15.67 -8.57
N PHE A 103 -2.54 14.40 -8.69
CA PHE A 103 -1.65 13.26 -8.52
C PHE A 103 -0.57 13.19 -9.60
N GLU A 104 -0.95 13.46 -10.86
CA GLU A 104 -0.05 13.46 -12.02
C GLU A 104 0.93 14.64 -12.00
N ASN A 105 0.50 15.81 -11.53
CA ASN A 105 1.35 16.99 -11.40
C ASN A 105 2.20 17.00 -10.12
N THR A 106 2.06 16.00 -9.26
CA THR A 106 2.93 15.85 -8.08
C THR A 106 4.35 15.48 -8.53
N ASN A 107 5.37 16.13 -7.95
CA ASN A 107 6.77 15.78 -8.20
C ASN A 107 7.00 14.26 -8.10
N GLN A 108 7.70 13.68 -9.08
CA GLN A 108 8.00 12.27 -9.18
C GLN A 108 8.62 11.67 -7.92
N ASP A 109 9.50 12.39 -7.21
CA ASP A 109 10.11 11.89 -5.97
C ASP A 109 9.08 11.75 -4.84
N THR A 110 8.24 12.77 -4.68
CA THR A 110 7.11 12.74 -3.73
C THR A 110 6.14 11.64 -4.09
N LEU A 111 5.80 11.53 -5.38
CA LEU A 111 4.87 10.52 -5.90
C LEU A 111 5.38 9.09 -5.67
N HIS A 112 6.66 8.87 -5.93
CA HIS A 112 7.30 7.58 -5.68
C HIS A 112 7.28 7.24 -4.18
N ARG A 113 7.61 8.20 -3.32
CA ARG A 113 7.59 8.03 -1.86
C ARG A 113 6.19 7.70 -1.34
N ILE A 114 5.16 8.46 -1.71
CA ILE A 114 3.79 8.18 -1.26
C ILE A 114 3.29 6.83 -1.79
N CYS A 115 3.60 6.45 -3.03
CA CYS A 115 3.21 5.15 -3.57
C CYS A 115 3.84 4.01 -2.76
N ALA A 116 5.13 4.12 -2.42
CA ALA A 116 5.83 3.14 -1.61
C ALA A 116 5.27 3.05 -0.18
N GLU A 117 4.93 4.19 0.45
CA GLU A 117 4.34 4.23 1.79
C GLU A 117 2.90 3.66 1.80
N ILE A 118 2.08 4.02 0.81
CA ILE A 118 0.70 3.50 0.66
C ILE A 118 0.72 1.99 0.40
N LEU A 119 1.59 1.51 -0.51
CA LEU A 119 1.79 0.09 -0.73
C LEU A 119 2.10 -0.62 0.59
N MET A 120 3.05 -0.07 1.35
CA MET A 120 3.44 -0.62 2.64
C MET A 120 2.30 -0.66 3.66
N ASN A 121 1.46 0.38 3.71
CA ASN A 121 0.31 0.42 4.60
C ASN A 121 -0.79 -0.56 4.19
N SER A 122 -0.95 -0.82 2.89
CA SER A 122 -1.87 -1.85 2.39
C SER A 122 -1.40 -3.27 2.71
N CYS A 123 -0.11 -3.47 2.99
CA CYS A 123 0.48 -4.75 3.39
C CYS A 123 0.33 -5.03 4.90
N SER A 124 -0.82 -4.72 5.50
CA SER A 124 -1.05 -5.01 6.92
C SER A 124 -1.47 -6.47 7.11
N PHE A 125 -0.74 -7.16 7.99
CA PHE A 125 -1.10 -8.48 8.52
C PHE A 125 -1.64 -8.32 9.93
N PRO A 126 -2.50 -9.23 10.42
CA PRO A 126 -2.89 -9.23 11.83
C PRO A 126 -1.65 -9.16 12.72
N ALA A 127 -1.67 -8.26 13.69
CA ALA A 127 -0.56 -8.13 14.63
C ALA A 127 -0.40 -9.43 15.41
N PHE A 128 0.83 -9.93 15.51
CA PHE A 128 1.14 -11.15 16.25
C PHE A 128 2.18 -10.86 17.34
N GLY A 129 2.19 -11.71 18.37
CA GLY A 129 3.21 -11.66 19.42
C GLY A 129 4.62 -11.87 18.85
N CYS A 130 5.65 -11.88 19.68
CA CYS A 130 6.97 -12.23 19.15
C CYS A 130 6.97 -13.68 18.66
N CYS A 131 7.58 -13.94 17.50
CA CYS A 131 7.77 -15.30 17.01
C CYS A 131 8.82 -16.04 17.87
N ALA A 132 9.11 -17.30 17.52
CA ALA A 132 10.13 -18.12 18.21
C ALA A 132 11.55 -17.51 18.22
N ARG A 133 11.81 -16.43 17.47
CA ARG A 133 13.11 -15.75 17.34
C ARG A 133 13.29 -14.56 18.30
N PHE A 134 12.56 -14.51 19.42
CA PHE A 134 12.64 -13.39 20.37
C PHE A 134 14.07 -13.07 20.84
N ASN A 135 14.86 -14.08 21.17
CA ASN A 135 16.24 -13.89 21.65
C ASN A 135 17.14 -13.28 20.57
N GLU A 136 17.08 -13.78 19.33
CA GLU A 136 17.79 -13.20 18.18
C GLU A 136 17.37 -11.75 17.93
N CYS A 137 16.08 -11.46 18.02
CA CYS A 137 15.56 -10.10 17.85
C CYS A 137 16.05 -9.17 18.98
N LYS A 138 16.15 -9.67 20.21
CA LYS A 138 16.63 -8.94 21.38
C LYS A 138 18.11 -8.58 21.24
N GLU A 139 18.94 -9.52 20.82
CA GLU A 139 20.37 -9.30 20.60
C GLU A 139 20.63 -8.30 19.46
N SER A 140 19.92 -8.48 18.33
CA SER A 140 20.04 -7.60 17.16
C SER A 140 19.28 -6.27 17.29
N LYS A 141 18.44 -6.12 18.33
CA LYS A 141 17.52 -4.98 18.57
C LYS A 141 16.56 -4.70 17.40
N MET A 142 16.33 -5.67 16.52
CA MET A 142 15.43 -5.56 15.38
C MET A 142 14.76 -6.90 15.07
N CYS A 143 13.65 -6.88 14.33
CA CYS A 143 13.00 -8.12 13.94
C CYS A 143 13.84 -8.85 12.88
N THR A 144 14.22 -10.10 13.15
CA THR A 144 15.02 -10.95 12.25
C THR A 144 14.17 -11.90 11.40
N HIS A 145 12.85 -11.69 11.32
CA HIS A 145 11.95 -12.60 10.64
C HIS A 145 12.30 -12.70 9.14
N PRO A 146 12.39 -13.92 8.56
CA PRO A 146 12.82 -14.09 7.17
C PRO A 146 11.83 -13.46 6.17
N ASP A 147 10.54 -13.51 6.49
CA ASP A 147 9.49 -12.81 5.75
C ASP A 147 9.36 -11.37 6.26
N GLN A 148 10.02 -10.42 5.59
CA GLN A 148 10.06 -9.02 5.99
C GLN A 148 8.71 -8.31 5.89
N ILE A 149 7.82 -8.78 5.01
CA ILE A 149 6.47 -8.21 4.89
C ILE A 149 5.65 -8.63 6.11
N TYR A 150 5.67 -9.91 6.45
CA TYR A 150 5.01 -10.42 7.65
C TYR A 150 5.62 -9.82 8.93
N ALA A 151 6.95 -9.65 8.98
CA ALA A 151 7.69 -9.08 10.11
C ALA A 151 7.15 -7.73 10.60
N LYS A 152 6.53 -6.93 9.71
CA LYS A 152 5.95 -5.62 10.06
C LYS A 152 4.84 -5.70 11.10
N SER A 153 4.15 -6.83 11.16
CA SER A 153 3.06 -7.06 12.13
C SER A 153 3.58 -7.66 13.44
N CYS A 154 4.88 -7.90 13.56
CA CYS A 154 5.51 -8.39 14.79
C CYS A 154 5.50 -7.32 15.88
N GLN A 155 4.98 -7.67 17.06
CA GLN A 155 4.91 -6.75 18.19
C GLN A 155 6.24 -6.61 18.98
N PHE A 156 7.36 -7.16 18.50
CA PHE A 156 8.65 -7.10 19.18
C PHE A 156 9.06 -5.67 19.59
N LYS A 157 8.93 -4.68 18.69
CA LYS A 157 9.25 -3.27 19.01
C LYS A 157 8.38 -2.72 20.15
N LYS A 158 7.09 -3.08 20.14
CA LYS A 158 6.13 -2.70 21.19
C LYS A 158 6.46 -3.36 22.53
N LEU A 159 6.88 -4.63 22.52
CA LEU A 159 7.30 -5.37 23.72
C LEU A 159 8.59 -4.81 24.32
N MET A 160 9.52 -4.32 23.48
CA MET A 160 10.83 -3.83 23.93
C MET A 160 10.86 -2.32 24.20
N GLY A 161 9.77 -1.59 23.99
CA GLY A 161 9.72 -0.13 24.17
C GLY A 161 10.62 0.65 23.20
N VAL A 162 11.03 0.04 22.09
CA VAL A 162 11.89 0.68 21.09
C VAL A 162 10.99 1.49 20.15
N LYS A 163 11.12 2.82 20.20
CA LYS A 163 10.42 3.76 19.30
C LYS A 163 10.87 3.59 17.85
#